data_AF-A0A9P8PFH3-F1
#
_entry.id   AF-A0A9P8PFH3-F1
#
_cell.length_a   1.000
_cell.length_b   1.000
_cell.length_c   1.000
_cell.angle_alpha   90.00
_cell.angle_beta   90.00
_cell.angle_gamma   90.00
#
_symmetry.space_group_name_H-M   'P 1'
#
loop_
_entity.id
_entity.type
_entity.pdbx_description
1 polymer ?
#
loop_
_entity_poly.entity_id
_entity_poly.type
_entity_poly.pdbx_seq_one_letter_code
_entity_poly.pdbx_strand_id
1 'polypeptide(L)'
;MSQELKHPHPIKADQSSSFSGKSGFENLSIISPKLTPQTSIASTPLPIPVLDSLNDEEQKNKDQRKRELLPDELPVVECVARARIPTTQGQEIFLHLYSNNVDNKEHLAIVFGERIRSKSLFKQKPNESQADRMTRGAYVGKLRPGRTIADYDEITKETINFDDEGNIIPEQLPEEDIAKIVRIHSECYTGETAWSARCDCGEQFDEAGRLMGKAGLGCIVYLRQEGRGIGLGEKLKAYNLQDLGADTVQANLILRHPADSRSFSLATAILLDLGLDQIKLLTNNPDKILAVEGKDQKVKVVERVPMIPLAWRHANQGIQSQEVDGYLRTKIERMGHLLSKPIDI
;
A
#
# COMPACT_ATOMS: atom_id res chain seq x y z
N MET A 1 -32.48 30.84 13.74
CA MET A 1 -32.81 30.89 12.31
C MET A 1 -31.95 29.87 11.61
N SER A 2 -32.56 28.75 11.25
CA SER A 2 -31.96 27.61 10.58
C SER A 2 -31.49 28.01 9.17
N GLN A 3 -30.26 27.65 8.80
CA GLN A 3 -29.82 27.67 7.40
C GLN A 3 -29.58 26.23 6.95
N GLU A 4 -30.51 25.72 6.15
CA GLU A 4 -30.39 24.48 5.41
C GLU A 4 -29.34 24.63 4.30
N LEU A 5 -28.30 23.79 4.34
CA LEU A 5 -27.39 23.59 3.24
C LEU A 5 -28.06 22.66 2.22
N LYS A 6 -28.49 23.21 1.09
CA LYS A 6 -29.06 22.47 -0.04
C LYS A 6 -27.99 21.61 -0.72
N HIS A 7 -28.25 20.30 -0.80
CA HIS A 7 -27.55 19.39 -1.71
C HIS A 7 -27.86 19.72 -3.19
N PRO A 8 -26.90 19.59 -4.12
CA PRO A 8 -27.19 19.67 -5.54
C PRO A 8 -27.82 18.36 -6.06
N HIS A 9 -28.92 18.51 -6.80
CA HIS A 9 -29.62 17.44 -7.52
C HIS A 9 -28.81 16.89 -8.72
N PRO A 10 -29.09 15.64 -9.16
CA PRO A 10 -28.32 14.96 -10.19
C PRO A 10 -28.62 15.49 -11.60
N ILE A 11 -27.56 15.68 -12.40
CA ILE A 11 -27.67 16.02 -13.82
C ILE A 11 -28.00 14.74 -14.58
N LYS A 12 -29.16 14.71 -15.24
CA LYS A 12 -29.50 13.72 -16.26
C LYS A 12 -28.67 13.99 -17.52
N ALA A 13 -27.92 13.00 -17.99
CA ALA A 13 -27.32 13.02 -19.32
C ALA A 13 -28.27 12.31 -20.29
N ASP A 14 -28.72 13.05 -21.31
CA ASP A 14 -29.57 12.58 -22.38
C ASP A 14 -28.74 11.98 -23.54
N GLN A 15 -29.41 11.19 -24.37
CA GLN A 15 -28.85 10.18 -25.26
C GLN A 15 -28.13 10.68 -26.53
N SER A 16 -27.24 9.80 -27.02
CA SER A 16 -26.90 9.53 -28.43
C SER A 16 -26.07 10.56 -29.23
N SER A 17 -24.81 10.17 -29.49
CA SER A 17 -24.22 10.36 -30.82
C SER A 17 -23.32 9.17 -31.15
N SER A 18 -23.68 8.47 -32.23
CA SER A 18 -22.92 7.39 -32.83
C SER A 18 -21.69 7.95 -33.54
N PHE A 19 -20.48 7.60 -33.12
CA PHE A 19 -19.27 7.82 -33.90
C PHE A 19 -18.61 6.48 -34.23
N SER A 20 -18.73 6.09 -35.50
CA SER A 20 -18.05 4.95 -36.11
C SER A 20 -16.54 5.17 -36.12
N GLY A 21 -15.77 4.16 -35.69
CA GLY A 21 -14.32 4.23 -35.58
C GLY A 21 -13.58 4.37 -36.92
N LYS A 22 -12.41 5.02 -36.84
CA LYS A 22 -11.17 4.76 -37.60
C LYS A 22 -10.00 5.56 -36.98
N SER A 23 -8.97 4.83 -36.55
CA SER A 23 -7.57 5.22 -36.27
C SER A 23 -7.25 6.68 -35.87
N GLY A 24 -7.27 6.98 -34.57
CA GLY A 24 -6.79 8.27 -34.02
C GLY A 24 -5.29 8.34 -33.67
N PHE A 25 -4.54 7.24 -33.83
CA PHE A 25 -3.17 7.12 -33.29
C PHE A 25 -2.03 7.38 -34.28
N GLU A 26 -2.31 7.61 -35.57
CA GLU A 26 -1.24 7.76 -36.59
C GLU A 26 -0.49 9.11 -36.53
N ASN A 27 -0.97 10.10 -35.78
CA ASN A 27 -0.42 11.46 -35.77
C ASN A 27 0.22 11.93 -34.45
N LEU A 28 0.46 11.05 -33.49
CA LEU A 28 1.16 11.43 -32.25
C LEU A 28 2.69 11.37 -32.45
N SER A 29 3.31 12.54 -32.63
CA SER A 29 4.76 12.71 -32.74
C SER A 29 5.48 12.24 -31.47
N ILE A 30 6.21 11.12 -31.58
CA ILE A 30 7.05 10.56 -30.52
C ILE A 30 8.29 11.46 -30.33
N ILE A 31 8.23 12.39 -29.38
CA ILE A 31 9.41 13.15 -28.95
C ILE A 31 9.68 12.80 -27.49
N SER A 32 10.59 11.86 -27.28
CA SER A 32 11.31 11.67 -26.02
C SER A 32 12.73 11.16 -26.35
N PRO A 33 13.77 11.65 -25.66
CA PRO A 33 15.15 11.41 -26.07
C PRO A 33 15.52 9.92 -26.00
N LYS A 34 16.37 9.50 -26.94
CA LYS A 34 16.83 8.12 -27.10
C LYS A 34 17.74 7.71 -25.95
N LEU A 35 17.36 6.69 -25.18
CA LEU A 35 18.36 5.79 -24.58
C LEU A 35 18.73 4.73 -25.63
N THR A 36 20.04 4.53 -25.81
CA THR A 36 20.65 3.63 -26.80
C THR A 36 20.24 2.16 -26.54
N PRO A 37 19.78 1.41 -27.57
CA PRO A 37 19.31 0.03 -27.40
C PRO A 37 20.46 -1.00 -27.54
N GLN A 38 20.41 -2.06 -26.73
CA GLN A 38 21.01 -3.35 -27.07
C GLN A 38 19.96 -4.23 -27.77
N THR A 39 20.46 -5.03 -28.71
CA THR A 39 19.77 -5.61 -29.87
C THR A 39 18.88 -6.84 -29.61
N SER A 40 17.76 -6.85 -30.35
CA SER A 40 17.04 -7.96 -31.00
C SER A 40 16.60 -9.20 -30.20
N ILE A 41 15.27 -9.39 -30.09
CA ILE A 41 14.59 -10.64 -30.50
C ILE A 41 13.25 -10.27 -31.14
N ALA A 42 13.07 -10.67 -32.40
CA ALA A 42 11.77 -10.69 -33.07
C ALA A 42 11.07 -12.02 -32.76
N SER A 43 9.84 -11.98 -32.24
CA SER A 43 8.92 -13.11 -32.34
C SER A 43 7.47 -12.61 -32.35
N THR A 44 6.71 -13.17 -33.29
CA THR A 44 5.27 -12.98 -33.50
C THR A 44 4.49 -13.30 -32.22
N PRO A 45 3.38 -12.61 -31.89
CA PRO A 45 2.61 -12.92 -30.69
C PRO A 45 2.03 -14.33 -30.81
N LEU A 46 2.45 -15.23 -29.93
CA LEU A 46 1.77 -16.51 -29.74
C LEU A 46 0.40 -16.26 -29.09
N PRO A 47 -0.62 -17.07 -29.42
CA PRO A 47 -1.92 -16.99 -28.76
C PRO A 47 -1.77 -17.17 -27.25
N ILE A 48 -2.51 -16.35 -26.49
CA ILE A 48 -2.55 -16.37 -25.03
C ILE A 48 -3.04 -17.75 -24.57
N PRO A 49 -2.27 -18.51 -23.77
CA PRO A 49 -2.75 -19.76 -23.21
C PRO A 49 -3.91 -19.48 -22.26
N VAL A 50 -4.98 -20.24 -22.39
CA VAL A 50 -6.00 -20.34 -21.34
C VAL A 50 -5.29 -20.78 -20.08
N LEU A 51 -5.47 -20.02 -18.99
CA LEU A 51 -4.82 -20.27 -17.71
C LEU A 51 -5.43 -21.54 -17.10
N ASP A 52 -4.90 -22.71 -17.45
CA ASP A 52 -5.18 -23.92 -16.69
C ASP A 52 -4.70 -23.69 -15.25
N SER A 53 -5.56 -24.05 -14.28
CA SER A 53 -5.24 -23.94 -12.87
C SER A 53 -4.05 -24.84 -12.56
N LEU A 54 -2.90 -24.23 -12.27
CA LEU A 54 -1.68 -24.93 -11.88
C LEU A 54 -2.00 -25.84 -10.67
N ASN A 55 -1.47 -27.06 -10.68
CA ASN A 55 -1.58 -27.92 -9.50
C ASN A 55 -0.71 -27.37 -8.34
N ASP A 56 -0.98 -27.83 -7.11
CA ASP A 56 -0.33 -27.31 -5.91
C ASP A 56 1.21 -27.41 -5.94
N GLU A 57 1.78 -28.40 -6.63
CA GLU A 57 3.24 -28.56 -6.75
C GLU A 57 3.85 -27.60 -7.77
N GLU A 58 3.21 -27.40 -8.92
CA GLU A 58 3.64 -26.43 -9.93
C GLU A 58 3.58 -25.01 -9.40
N GLN A 59 2.54 -24.69 -8.63
CA GLN A 59 2.39 -23.39 -7.98
C GLN A 59 3.50 -23.17 -6.94
N LYS A 60 3.80 -24.17 -6.09
CA LYS A 60 4.92 -24.11 -5.13
C LYS A 60 6.27 -23.91 -5.82
N ASN A 61 6.54 -24.65 -6.90
CA ASN A 61 7.78 -24.52 -7.67
C ASN A 61 7.91 -23.12 -8.31
N LYS A 62 6.80 -22.57 -8.82
CA LYS A 62 6.77 -21.21 -9.38
C LYS A 62 7.04 -20.16 -8.30
N ASP A 63 6.45 -20.31 -7.13
CA ASP A 63 6.61 -19.38 -6.02
C ASP A 63 8.03 -19.44 -5.44
N GLN A 64 8.64 -20.63 -5.38
CA GLN A 64 10.04 -20.80 -5.01
C GLN A 64 10.98 -20.06 -5.97
N ARG A 65 10.80 -20.24 -7.29
CA ARG A 65 11.59 -19.50 -8.30
C ARG A 65 11.42 -17.99 -8.18
N LYS A 66 10.21 -17.51 -7.88
CA LYS A 66 9.96 -16.08 -7.65
C LYS A 66 10.69 -15.56 -6.40
N ARG A 67 10.73 -16.35 -5.32
CA ARG A 67 11.47 -15.99 -4.11
C ARG A 67 12.97 -15.93 -4.33
N GLU A 68 13.53 -16.81 -5.16
CA GLU A 68 14.96 -16.81 -5.51
C GLU A 68 15.38 -15.53 -6.27
N LEU A 69 14.44 -14.86 -6.94
CA LEU A 69 14.67 -13.57 -7.62
C LEU A 69 14.58 -12.36 -6.68
N LEU A 70 14.14 -12.54 -5.43
CA LEU A 70 14.07 -11.45 -4.46
C LEU A 70 15.47 -11.13 -3.92
N PRO A 71 15.74 -9.85 -3.56
CA PRO A 71 17.03 -9.46 -2.98
C PRO A 71 17.36 -10.25 -1.70
N ASP A 72 18.64 -10.58 -1.52
CA ASP A 72 19.16 -11.24 -0.33
C ASP A 72 19.11 -10.32 0.90
N GLU A 73 19.47 -9.06 0.71
CA GLU A 73 19.53 -8.07 1.78
C GLU A 73 18.31 -7.15 1.76
N LEU A 74 17.77 -6.91 2.95
CA LEU A 74 16.71 -5.92 3.13
C LEU A 74 17.31 -4.51 3.21
N PRO A 75 16.60 -3.50 2.70
CA PRO A 75 16.93 -2.10 2.90
C PRO A 75 17.10 -1.75 4.38
N VAL A 76 17.97 -0.77 4.64
CA VAL A 76 18.06 -0.16 5.96
C VAL A 76 17.01 0.94 6.05
N VAL A 77 16.20 0.90 7.09
CA VAL A 77 15.17 1.90 7.38
C VAL A 77 15.35 2.44 8.80
N GLU A 78 15.09 3.73 8.99
CA GLU A 78 15.08 4.37 10.31
C GLU A 78 13.78 5.17 10.45
N CYS A 79 13.01 4.88 11.50
CA CYS A 79 11.87 5.71 11.89
C CYS A 79 12.39 7.03 12.50
N VAL A 80 12.27 8.11 11.73
CA VAL A 80 12.79 9.43 12.09
C VAL A 80 11.89 10.17 13.07
N ALA A 81 10.58 9.99 12.95
CA ALA A 81 9.60 10.68 13.78
C ALA A 81 8.30 9.88 13.92
N ARG A 82 7.61 10.09 15.05
CA ARG A 82 6.27 9.57 15.33
C ARG A 82 5.37 10.67 15.86
N ALA A 83 4.13 10.71 15.38
CA ALA A 83 3.12 11.62 15.92
C ALA A 83 1.75 10.94 16.05
N ARG A 84 1.06 11.22 17.15
CA ARG A 84 -0.35 10.86 17.32
C ARG A 84 -1.22 11.71 16.42
N ILE A 85 -2.10 11.08 15.64
CA ILE A 85 -3.08 11.74 14.79
C ILE A 85 -4.48 11.52 15.37
N PRO A 86 -5.12 12.58 15.91
CA PRO A 86 -6.52 12.50 16.30
C PRO A 86 -7.39 12.23 15.07
N THR A 87 -8.28 11.24 15.16
CA THR A 87 -9.24 10.92 14.09
C THR A 87 -10.66 11.37 14.47
N THR A 88 -11.49 11.62 13.47
CA THR A 88 -12.91 11.99 13.66
C THR A 88 -13.75 10.85 14.23
N GLN A 89 -13.28 9.61 14.09
CA GLN A 89 -13.95 8.40 14.57
C GLN A 89 -13.40 7.89 15.91
N GLY A 90 -12.51 8.65 16.56
CA GLY A 90 -11.96 8.34 17.89
C GLY A 90 -10.90 7.23 17.91
N GLN A 91 -10.54 6.68 16.75
CA GLN A 91 -9.45 5.72 16.62
C GLN A 91 -8.12 6.37 17.03
N GLU A 92 -7.30 5.65 17.78
CA GLU A 92 -5.94 6.07 18.13
C GLU A 92 -4.97 5.64 17.04
N ILE A 93 -4.47 6.63 16.29
CA ILE A 93 -3.53 6.42 15.18
C ILE A 93 -2.23 7.15 15.46
N PHE A 94 -1.12 6.51 15.09
CA PHE A 94 0.23 7.08 15.11
C PHE A 94 0.86 6.98 13.72
N LEU A 95 1.31 8.11 13.18
CA LEU A 95 2.14 8.11 11.97
C LEU A 95 3.59 7.95 12.37
N HIS A 96 4.25 6.97 11.78
CA HIS A 96 5.68 6.76 11.85
C HIS A 96 6.28 7.11 10.49
N LEU A 97 7.20 8.07 10.46
CA LEU A 97 7.90 8.50 9.27
C LEU A 97 9.24 7.78 9.19
N TYR A 98 9.53 7.18 8.04
CA TYR A 98 10.73 6.37 7.80
C TYR A 98 11.60 6.99 6.72
N SER A 99 12.89 7.13 7.00
CA SER A 99 13.95 7.29 6.01
C SER A 99 14.50 5.92 5.60
N ASN A 100 15.19 5.87 4.46
CA ASN A 100 15.76 4.63 3.94
C ASN A 100 17.02 4.87 3.09
N ASN A 101 17.73 3.80 2.72
CA ASN A 101 18.95 3.84 1.92
C ASN A 101 18.77 3.45 0.44
N VAL A 102 17.54 3.25 -0.03
CA VAL A 102 17.21 2.81 -1.41
C VAL A 102 16.76 3.97 -2.28
N ASP A 103 16.00 4.90 -1.71
CA ASP A 103 15.57 6.11 -2.39
C ASP A 103 15.61 7.35 -1.47
N ASN A 104 15.35 8.51 -2.05
CA ASN A 104 15.34 9.79 -1.33
C ASN A 104 13.93 10.14 -0.80
N LYS A 105 13.02 9.16 -0.70
CA LYS A 105 11.65 9.40 -0.25
C LYS A 105 11.51 8.96 1.19
N GLU A 106 10.67 9.68 1.91
CA GLU A 106 10.19 9.21 3.19
C GLU A 106 9.01 8.25 2.98
N HIS A 107 8.88 7.24 3.82
CA HIS A 107 7.72 6.35 3.81
C HIS A 107 7.01 6.41 5.15
N LEU A 108 5.76 5.96 5.18
CA LEU A 108 4.92 6.06 6.37
C LEU A 108 4.49 4.69 6.83
N ALA A 109 4.39 4.51 8.15
CA ALA A 109 3.57 3.48 8.75
C ALA A 109 2.47 4.13 9.58
N ILE A 110 1.22 3.86 9.20
CA ILE A 110 0.03 4.30 9.92
C ILE A 110 -0.33 3.19 10.89
N VAL A 111 -0.03 3.41 12.16
CA VAL A 111 -0.15 2.42 13.22
C VAL A 111 -1.40 2.71 14.02
N PHE A 112 -2.25 1.70 14.19
CA PHE A 112 -3.45 1.75 15.01
C PHE A 112 -3.11 1.18 16.39
N GLY A 113 -3.42 1.93 17.44
CA GLY A 113 -3.06 1.61 18.82
C GLY A 113 -1.62 1.95 19.21
N GLU A 114 -1.32 1.89 20.51
CA GLU A 114 -0.03 2.32 21.08
C GLU A 114 1.01 1.19 21.22
N ARG A 115 0.58 -0.07 21.07
CA ARG A 115 1.42 -1.25 21.38
C ARG A 115 2.44 -1.61 20.29
N ILE A 116 2.27 -1.12 19.06
CA ILE A 116 3.23 -1.33 17.97
C ILE A 116 4.24 -0.17 18.01
N ARG A 117 5.49 -0.51 18.30
CA ARG A 117 6.57 0.46 18.52
C ARG A 117 7.76 0.16 17.61
N SER A 118 8.26 1.18 16.92
CA SER A 118 9.46 1.10 16.11
C SER A 118 10.70 0.90 17.00
N LYS A 119 11.52 -0.11 16.69
CA LYS A 119 12.79 -0.38 17.37
C LYS A 119 13.76 0.79 17.17
N SER A 120 13.94 1.23 15.92
CA SER A 120 14.86 2.33 15.61
C SER A 120 14.43 3.65 16.23
N LEU A 121 13.11 3.90 16.30
CA LEU A 121 12.60 5.09 16.99
C LEU A 121 12.87 4.95 18.49
N PHE A 122 12.44 3.90 19.16
CA PHE A 122 12.53 3.91 20.62
C PHE A 122 13.95 3.71 21.16
N LYS A 123 14.89 3.19 20.36
CA LYS A 123 16.30 3.05 20.73
C LYS A 123 16.86 4.35 21.31
N GLN A 124 17.49 4.25 22.47
CA GLN A 124 18.14 5.39 23.12
C GLN A 124 19.39 5.79 22.34
N LYS A 125 19.51 7.09 22.02
CA LYS A 125 20.69 7.63 21.33
C LYS A 125 21.70 8.20 22.35
N PRO A 126 23.01 8.14 22.07
CA PRO A 126 24.00 8.77 22.95
C PRO A 126 23.72 10.27 23.14
N ASN A 127 23.76 10.74 24.39
CA ASN A 127 23.46 12.13 24.78
C ASN A 127 22.04 12.62 24.47
N GLU A 128 21.09 11.71 24.24
CA GLU A 128 19.69 12.04 23.99
C GLU A 128 18.96 12.41 25.28
N SER A 129 18.36 13.59 25.33
CA SER A 129 17.53 14.00 26.46
C SER A 129 16.11 13.43 26.36
N GLN A 130 15.38 13.41 27.49
CA GLN A 130 13.96 13.06 27.50
C GLN A 130 13.12 14.02 26.63
N ALA A 131 13.53 15.29 26.50
CA ALA A 131 12.90 16.25 25.62
C ALA A 131 13.10 15.90 24.14
N ASP A 132 14.29 15.45 23.75
CA ASP A 132 14.58 15.01 22.38
C ASP A 132 13.74 13.79 22.00
N ARG A 133 13.62 12.82 22.93
CA ARG A 133 12.76 11.64 22.78
C ARG A 133 11.29 12.03 22.57
N MET A 134 10.76 12.92 23.40
CA MET A 134 9.39 13.43 23.22
C MET A 134 9.21 14.15 21.88
N THR A 135 10.20 14.95 21.47
CA THR A 135 10.16 15.76 20.24
C THR A 135 10.03 14.90 18.99
N ARG A 136 10.79 13.81 18.91
CA ARG A 136 10.71 12.86 17.78
C ARG A 136 9.64 11.78 17.95
N GLY A 137 8.94 11.75 19.08
CA GLY A 137 7.82 10.83 19.31
C GLY A 137 8.16 9.47 19.94
N ALA A 138 9.35 9.33 20.52
CA ALA A 138 9.75 8.16 21.30
C ALA A 138 9.29 8.30 22.76
N TYR A 139 7.98 8.21 23.00
CA TYR A 139 7.37 8.27 24.33
C TYR A 139 6.21 7.26 24.46
N VAL A 140 5.79 6.97 25.69
CA VAL A 140 4.56 6.20 25.98
C VAL A 140 3.38 7.08 26.36
N GLY A 141 2.16 6.57 26.15
CA GLY A 141 0.94 7.26 26.55
C GLY A 141 0.73 8.57 25.79
N LYS A 142 0.24 9.62 26.47
CA LYS A 142 -0.12 10.90 25.81
C LYS A 142 0.77 12.06 26.27
N LEU A 143 1.26 12.85 25.33
CA LEU A 143 1.94 14.10 25.64
C LEU A 143 0.95 15.12 26.24
N ARG A 144 1.43 15.89 27.21
CA ARG A 144 0.72 16.97 27.88
C ARG A 144 1.68 18.11 28.23
N PRO A 145 1.23 19.37 28.28
CA PRO A 145 2.06 20.47 28.73
C PRO A 145 2.72 20.19 30.08
N GLY A 146 4.02 20.46 30.20
CA GLY A 146 4.78 20.22 31.43
C GLY A 146 5.33 18.81 31.61
N ARG A 147 5.08 17.88 30.69
CA ARG A 147 5.67 16.53 30.74
C ARG A 147 7.19 16.60 30.57
N THR A 148 7.91 15.83 31.40
CA THR A 148 9.39 15.80 31.41
C THR A 148 9.99 14.41 31.18
N ILE A 149 9.18 13.35 31.27
CA ILE A 149 9.60 11.96 31.11
C ILE A 149 8.87 11.33 29.92
N ALA A 150 9.63 10.82 28.96
CA ALA A 150 9.14 10.15 27.76
C ALA A 150 8.80 8.67 28.03
N ASP A 151 9.61 8.01 28.84
CA ASP A 151 9.61 6.54 29.00
C ASP A 151 8.59 6.03 30.03
N TYR A 152 7.87 6.93 30.71
CA TYR A 152 6.80 6.62 31.67
C TYR A 152 5.63 7.60 31.51
N ASP A 153 4.40 7.10 31.58
CA ASP A 153 3.19 7.93 31.67
C ASP A 153 2.50 7.75 33.03
N GLU A 154 2.46 8.83 33.82
CA GLU A 154 1.90 8.80 35.18
C GLU A 154 0.39 8.52 35.23
N ILE A 155 -0.34 8.71 34.12
CA ILE A 155 -1.79 8.49 34.03
C ILE A 155 -2.08 7.02 33.74
N THR A 156 -1.51 6.48 32.67
CA THR A 156 -1.73 5.09 32.25
C THR A 156 -0.88 4.10 33.02
N LYS A 157 0.16 4.57 33.73
CA LYS A 157 1.19 3.78 34.41
C LYS A 157 2.02 2.92 33.43
N GLU A 158 1.97 3.22 32.14
CA GLU A 158 2.79 2.56 31.13
C GLU A 158 4.25 2.98 31.27
N THR A 159 5.16 2.02 31.15
CA THR A 159 6.61 2.19 31.15
C THR A 159 7.21 1.43 29.98
N ILE A 160 8.27 1.98 29.38
CA ILE A 160 9.19 1.21 28.51
C ILE A 160 10.50 0.97 29.25
N ASN A 161 10.99 -0.26 29.14
CA ASN A 161 12.28 -0.67 29.65
C ASN A 161 13.29 -0.83 28.51
N PHE A 162 14.57 -0.64 28.82
CA PHE A 162 15.67 -0.73 27.87
C PHE A 162 16.74 -1.69 28.36
N ASP A 163 17.42 -2.36 27.43
CA ASP A 163 18.62 -3.12 27.71
C ASP A 163 19.85 -2.20 27.83
N ASP A 164 21.01 -2.78 28.13
CA ASP A 164 22.28 -2.04 28.29
C ASP A 164 22.75 -1.35 26.99
N GLU A 165 22.22 -1.76 25.84
CA GLU A 165 22.49 -1.20 24.52
C GLU A 165 21.47 -0.12 24.11
N GLY A 166 20.50 0.18 24.99
CA GLY A 166 19.45 1.17 24.77
C GLY A 166 18.33 0.69 23.85
N ASN A 167 18.25 -0.60 23.51
CA ASN A 167 17.14 -1.16 22.75
C ASN A 167 15.93 -1.38 23.68
N ILE A 168 14.72 -1.30 23.13
CA ILE A 168 13.52 -1.63 23.90
C ILE A 168 13.50 -3.09 24.30
N ILE A 169 13.19 -3.37 25.55
CA ILE A 169 12.88 -4.72 26.03
C ILE A 169 11.42 -4.98 25.66
N PRO A 170 11.12 -5.96 24.79
CA PRO A 170 9.75 -6.24 24.38
C PRO A 170 8.89 -6.67 25.57
N GLU A 171 7.69 -6.12 25.67
CA GLU A 171 6.69 -6.62 26.60
C GLU A 171 6.18 -7.98 26.12
N GLN A 172 6.00 -8.94 27.04
CA GLN A 172 5.39 -10.22 26.71
C GLN A 172 3.91 -10.00 26.34
N LEU A 173 3.61 -10.14 25.05
CA LEU A 173 2.23 -10.05 24.57
C LEU A 173 1.51 -11.39 24.77
N PRO A 174 0.19 -11.37 25.08
CA PRO A 174 -0.65 -12.56 25.00
C PRO A 174 -0.56 -13.19 23.60
N GLU A 175 -0.66 -14.53 23.51
CA GLU A 175 -0.53 -15.26 22.23
C GLU A 175 -1.52 -14.77 21.15
N GLU A 176 -2.70 -14.34 21.58
CA GLU A 176 -3.76 -13.77 20.74
C GLU A 176 -3.39 -12.47 20.02
N ASP A 177 -2.37 -11.75 20.51
CA ASP A 177 -1.85 -10.51 19.93
C ASP A 177 -0.60 -10.72 19.05
N ILE A 178 -0.15 -11.97 18.84
CA ILE A 178 1.07 -12.26 18.08
C ILE A 178 0.96 -11.75 16.64
N ALA A 179 -0.10 -12.13 15.92
CA ALA A 179 -0.28 -11.80 14.51
C ALA A 179 -1.25 -10.62 14.31
N LYS A 180 -0.73 -9.50 13.79
CA LYS A 180 -1.47 -8.25 13.66
C LYS A 180 -1.96 -8.03 12.22
N ILE A 181 -3.09 -7.33 12.08
CA ILE A 181 -3.63 -6.98 10.75
C ILE A 181 -2.72 -5.93 10.11
N VAL A 182 -2.23 -6.24 8.90
CA VAL A 182 -1.31 -5.39 8.16
C VAL A 182 -1.81 -5.16 6.74
N ARG A 183 -1.65 -3.94 6.26
CA ARG A 183 -1.85 -3.57 4.85
C ARG A 183 -0.59 -2.91 4.33
N ILE A 184 0.00 -3.46 3.29
CA ILE A 184 0.98 -2.71 2.51
C ILE A 184 0.20 -1.90 1.47
N HIS A 185 0.32 -0.59 1.47
CA HIS A 185 -0.35 0.32 0.53
C HIS A 185 0.71 1.00 -0.34
N SER A 186 0.53 0.93 -1.67
CA SER A 186 1.33 1.75 -2.59
C SER A 186 0.52 3.01 -2.85
N GLU A 187 1.11 4.18 -2.59
CA GLU A 187 0.50 5.50 -2.81
C GLU A 187 -0.28 5.56 -4.13
N CYS A 188 -1.52 6.04 -4.04
CA CYS A 188 -2.39 6.35 -5.15
C CYS A 188 -3.15 7.65 -4.87
N TYR A 189 -2.49 8.78 -5.11
CA TYR A 189 -3.00 10.12 -4.89
C TYR A 189 -4.40 10.34 -5.47
N THR A 190 -4.62 9.91 -6.73
CA THR A 190 -5.91 10.07 -7.40
C THR A 190 -7.04 9.30 -6.71
N GLY A 191 -6.76 8.08 -6.23
CA GLY A 191 -7.77 7.25 -5.57
C GLY A 191 -8.03 7.69 -4.13
N GLU A 192 -6.98 8.03 -3.39
CA GLU A 192 -7.03 8.34 -1.96
C GLU A 192 -7.46 9.78 -1.68
N THR A 193 -6.99 10.75 -2.48
CA THR A 193 -7.19 12.18 -2.22
C THR A 193 -8.17 12.84 -3.20
N ALA A 194 -8.21 12.38 -4.46
CA ALA A 194 -9.03 12.99 -5.50
C ALA A 194 -10.33 12.19 -5.79
N TRP A 195 -10.69 11.23 -4.95
CA TRP A 195 -11.91 10.41 -5.07
C TRP A 195 -12.10 9.77 -6.45
N SER A 196 -11.00 9.37 -7.11
CA SER A 196 -11.05 8.83 -8.47
C SER A 196 -11.80 7.51 -8.53
N ALA A 197 -12.74 7.41 -9.47
CA ALA A 197 -13.44 6.17 -9.81
C ALA A 197 -12.69 5.29 -10.83
N ARG A 198 -11.43 5.61 -11.18
CA ARG A 198 -10.60 4.82 -12.09
C ARG A 198 -9.96 3.60 -11.45
N CYS A 199 -9.92 3.55 -10.12
CA CYS A 199 -9.30 2.48 -9.37
C CYS A 199 -9.97 2.30 -8.02
N ASP A 200 -9.76 1.14 -7.40
CA ASP A 200 -10.26 0.80 -6.07
C ASP A 200 -9.29 1.17 -4.93
N CYS A 201 -8.22 1.92 -5.22
CA CYS A 201 -7.15 2.17 -4.23
C CYS A 201 -7.65 2.94 -2.99
N GLY A 202 -8.47 3.98 -3.19
CA GLY A 202 -9.05 4.76 -2.09
C GLY A 202 -9.95 3.88 -1.21
N GLU A 203 -10.86 3.13 -1.83
CA GLU A 203 -11.73 2.19 -1.12
C GLU A 203 -10.93 1.14 -0.31
N GLN A 204 -9.85 0.59 -0.88
CA GLN A 204 -8.98 -0.34 -0.19
C GLN A 204 -8.20 0.30 0.97
N PHE A 205 -7.85 1.58 0.87
CA PHE A 205 -7.19 2.32 1.95
C PHE A 205 -8.16 2.52 3.11
N ASP A 206 -9.37 3.01 2.82
CA ASP A 206 -10.41 3.26 3.81
C ASP A 206 -10.86 1.98 4.52
N GLU A 207 -11.07 0.89 3.78
CA GLU A 207 -11.48 -0.39 4.36
C GLU A 207 -10.38 -0.97 5.27
N ALA A 208 -9.11 -0.84 4.87
CA ALA A 208 -7.99 -1.27 5.74
C ALA A 208 -7.97 -0.47 7.05
N GLY A 209 -8.14 0.85 6.96
CA GLY A 209 -8.23 1.72 8.14
C GLY A 209 -9.43 1.38 9.02
N ARG A 210 -10.60 1.11 8.43
CA ARG A 210 -11.81 0.70 9.16
C ARG A 210 -11.62 -0.63 9.91
N LEU A 211 -11.03 -1.63 9.26
CA LEU A 211 -10.76 -2.93 9.87
C LEU A 211 -9.79 -2.82 11.04
N MET A 212 -8.68 -2.09 10.88
CA MET A 212 -7.68 -1.89 11.94
C MET A 212 -8.22 -1.01 13.07
N GLY A 213 -8.99 0.04 12.73
CA GLY A 213 -9.64 0.88 13.72
C GLY A 213 -10.66 0.13 14.58
N LYS A 214 -11.39 -0.84 13.99
CA LYS A 214 -12.27 -1.75 14.75
C LYS A 214 -11.49 -2.73 15.63
N ALA A 215 -10.35 -3.23 15.15
CA ALA A 215 -9.50 -4.13 15.92
C ALA A 215 -8.75 -3.41 17.05
N GLY A 216 -8.52 -2.09 16.91
CA GLY A 216 -7.74 -1.29 17.86
C GLY A 216 -6.22 -1.48 17.74
N LEU A 217 -5.78 -2.41 16.87
CA LEU A 217 -4.38 -2.75 16.64
C LEU A 217 -4.15 -3.14 15.18
N GLY A 218 -3.13 -2.56 14.56
CA GLY A 218 -2.78 -2.88 13.17
C GLY A 218 -1.84 -1.85 12.54
N CYS A 219 -1.40 -2.12 11.32
CA CYS A 219 -0.48 -1.23 10.60
C CYS A 219 -0.77 -1.16 9.10
N ILE A 220 -0.87 0.06 8.56
CA ILE A 220 -0.77 0.31 7.13
C ILE A 220 0.64 0.82 6.83
N VAL A 221 1.46 0.02 6.15
CA VAL A 221 2.74 0.51 5.59
C VAL A 221 2.44 1.20 4.26
N TYR A 222 2.56 2.51 4.25
CA TYR A 222 2.29 3.38 3.11
C TYR A 222 3.59 3.74 2.39
N LEU A 223 3.81 3.08 1.25
CA LEU A 223 4.98 3.26 0.41
C LEU A 223 4.69 4.33 -0.66
N ARG A 224 5.52 5.37 -0.71
CA ARG A 224 5.40 6.49 -1.66
C ARG A 224 5.93 6.15 -3.07
N GLN A 225 5.28 5.17 -3.67
CA GLN A 225 5.61 4.59 -4.97
C GLN A 225 4.43 4.70 -5.95
N GLU A 226 3.97 5.94 -6.13
CA GLU A 226 2.88 6.30 -7.04
C GLU A 226 3.04 5.71 -8.45
N GLY A 227 1.91 5.36 -9.07
CA GLY A 227 1.87 4.88 -10.45
C GLY A 227 2.56 3.54 -10.68
N ARG A 228 2.72 2.71 -9.64
CA ARG A 228 3.57 1.50 -9.67
C ARG A 228 5.06 1.81 -9.85
N GLY A 229 5.51 2.94 -9.30
CA GLY A 229 6.91 3.37 -9.31
C GLY A 229 7.28 4.33 -10.44
N ILE A 230 6.38 4.61 -11.40
CA ILE A 230 6.62 5.60 -12.47
C ILE A 230 6.35 7.05 -12.04
N GLY A 231 5.64 7.25 -10.93
CA GLY A 231 5.27 8.57 -10.41
C GLY A 231 3.96 9.14 -10.98
N LEU A 232 3.47 10.22 -10.34
CA LEU A 232 2.16 10.81 -10.63
C LEU A 232 2.07 11.40 -12.05
N GLY A 233 3.10 12.13 -12.48
CA GLY A 233 3.09 12.79 -13.79
C GLY A 233 2.94 11.81 -14.95
N GLU A 234 3.69 10.71 -14.91
CA GLU A 234 3.61 9.64 -15.90
C GLU A 234 2.29 8.86 -15.84
N LYS A 235 1.76 8.63 -14.64
CA LYS A 235 0.41 8.07 -14.46
C LYS A 235 -0.67 8.93 -15.12
N LEU A 236 -0.62 10.25 -14.96
CA LEU A 236 -1.58 11.16 -15.59
C LEU A 236 -1.46 11.17 -17.12
N LYS A 237 -0.23 11.05 -17.67
CA LYS A 237 -0.05 10.87 -19.11
C LYS A 237 -0.67 9.54 -19.60
N ALA A 238 -0.49 8.45 -18.85
CA ALA A 238 -1.09 7.17 -19.18
C ALA A 238 -2.63 7.24 -19.15
N TYR A 239 -3.21 8.02 -18.24
CA TYR A 239 -4.64 8.31 -18.20
C TYR A 239 -5.11 9.07 -19.44
N ASN A 240 -4.40 10.11 -19.87
CA ASN A 240 -4.74 10.83 -21.10
C ASN A 240 -4.71 9.91 -22.32
N LEU A 241 -3.74 9.00 -22.42
CA LEU A 241 -3.68 8.02 -23.52
C LEU A 241 -4.86 7.04 -23.48
N GLN A 242 -5.29 6.63 -22.29
CA GLN A 242 -6.48 5.79 -22.12
C GLN A 242 -7.75 6.51 -22.55
N ASP A 243 -7.88 7.79 -22.20
CA ASP A 243 -9.02 8.62 -22.60
C ASP A 243 -9.03 8.87 -24.12
N LEU A 244 -7.85 8.83 -24.77
CA LEU A 244 -7.70 8.84 -26.23
C LEU A 244 -7.97 7.47 -26.88
N GLY A 245 -8.27 6.43 -26.09
CA GLY A 245 -8.68 5.11 -26.57
C GLY A 245 -7.60 4.03 -26.53
N ALA A 246 -6.42 4.30 -25.97
CA ALA A 246 -5.40 3.26 -25.78
C ALA A 246 -5.80 2.33 -24.62
N ASP A 247 -5.61 1.03 -24.76
CA ASP A 247 -5.74 0.15 -23.60
C ASP A 247 -4.59 0.37 -22.60
N THR A 248 -4.73 -0.14 -21.37
CA THR A 248 -3.71 0.05 -20.30
C THR A 248 -2.32 -0.47 -20.70
N VAL A 249 -2.24 -1.53 -21.50
CA VAL A 249 -0.96 -2.09 -21.95
C VAL A 249 -0.35 -1.19 -23.03
N GLN A 250 -1.16 -0.76 -24.00
CA GLN A 250 -0.76 0.17 -25.06
C GLN A 250 -0.26 1.49 -24.49
N ALA A 251 -0.97 2.07 -23.52
CA ALA A 251 -0.55 3.32 -22.88
C ALA A 251 0.83 3.20 -22.21
N ASN A 252 1.08 2.08 -21.51
CA ASN A 252 2.38 1.83 -20.89
C ASN A 252 3.48 1.58 -21.94
N LEU A 253 3.19 0.89 -23.04
CA LEU A 253 4.14 0.69 -24.14
C LEU A 253 4.51 2.00 -24.84
N ILE A 254 3.53 2.87 -25.11
CA ILE A 254 3.74 4.20 -25.70
C ILE A 254 4.69 5.03 -24.83
N LEU A 255 4.47 4.99 -23.52
CA LEU A 255 5.29 5.72 -22.53
C LEU A 255 6.57 4.97 -22.11
N ARG A 256 6.79 3.75 -22.64
CA ARG A 256 7.93 2.87 -22.33
C ARG A 256 8.07 2.56 -20.83
N HIS A 257 6.95 2.41 -20.14
CA HIS A 257 6.92 2.08 -18.73
C HIS A 257 7.05 0.57 -18.49
N PRO A 258 7.77 0.14 -17.44
CA PRO A 258 7.68 -1.23 -16.96
C PRO A 258 6.27 -1.53 -16.46
N ALA A 259 5.84 -2.79 -16.54
CA ALA A 259 4.51 -3.20 -16.07
C ALA A 259 4.31 -3.01 -14.55
N ASP A 260 5.41 -3.14 -13.79
CA ASP A 260 5.50 -2.87 -12.36
C ASP A 260 6.98 -2.68 -11.98
N SER A 261 7.36 -1.52 -11.43
CA SER A 261 8.73 -1.28 -10.94
C SER A 261 8.81 -1.18 -9.41
N ARG A 262 7.76 -1.62 -8.71
CA ARG A 262 7.70 -1.56 -7.25
C ARG A 262 8.59 -2.60 -6.61
N SER A 263 9.19 -2.21 -5.49
CA SER A 263 9.81 -3.11 -4.54
C SER A 263 9.02 -3.11 -3.23
N PHE A 264 8.87 -4.29 -2.62
CA PHE A 264 8.24 -4.43 -1.31
C PHE A 264 9.24 -4.72 -0.19
N SER A 265 10.54 -4.77 -0.49
CA SER A 265 11.58 -5.00 0.52
C SER A 265 11.63 -3.89 1.58
N LEU A 266 11.34 -2.64 1.19
CA LEU A 266 11.16 -1.52 2.13
C LEU A 266 9.99 -1.76 3.09
N ALA A 267 8.89 -2.33 2.61
CA ALA A 267 7.78 -2.69 3.49
C ALA A 267 8.19 -3.78 4.49
N THR A 268 8.90 -4.81 4.05
CA THR A 268 9.43 -5.86 4.94
C THR A 268 10.35 -5.26 6.00
N ALA A 269 11.26 -4.36 5.63
CA ALA A 269 12.16 -3.69 6.57
C ALA A 269 11.41 -2.85 7.61
N ILE A 270 10.40 -2.07 7.18
CA ILE A 270 9.55 -1.28 8.08
C ILE A 270 8.79 -2.18 9.06
N LEU A 271 8.23 -3.30 8.60
CA LEU A 271 7.52 -4.24 9.45
C LEU A 271 8.44 -4.84 10.53
N LEU A 272 9.66 -5.25 10.16
CA LEU A 272 10.63 -5.79 11.12
C LEU A 272 11.06 -4.76 12.17
N ASP A 273 11.22 -3.50 11.76
CA ASP A 273 11.49 -2.40 12.67
C ASP A 273 10.33 -2.16 13.64
N LEU A 274 9.08 -2.28 13.18
CA LEU A 274 7.88 -2.23 14.03
C LEU A 274 7.67 -3.49 14.90
N GLY A 275 8.54 -4.50 14.80
CA GLY A 275 8.40 -5.78 15.50
C GLY A 275 7.26 -6.65 14.96
N LEU A 276 6.89 -6.49 13.69
CA LEU A 276 5.83 -7.22 13.01
C LEU A 276 6.43 -8.32 12.12
N ASP A 277 6.84 -9.43 12.74
CA ASP A 277 7.38 -10.61 12.05
C ASP A 277 6.33 -11.66 11.70
N GLN A 278 5.14 -11.61 12.31
CA GLN A 278 3.98 -12.44 11.96
C GLN A 278 2.76 -11.56 11.71
N ILE A 279 2.16 -11.67 10.52
CA ILE A 279 1.12 -10.74 10.08
C ILE A 279 -0.07 -11.43 9.41
N LYS A 280 -1.25 -10.80 9.58
CA LYS A 280 -2.45 -11.07 8.78
C LYS A 280 -2.51 -10.04 7.67
N LEU A 281 -2.16 -10.42 6.44
CA LEU A 281 -1.95 -9.49 5.34
C LEU A 281 -3.24 -9.25 4.54
N LEU A 282 -3.69 -7.99 4.50
CA LEU A 282 -4.80 -7.51 3.68
C LEU A 282 -4.38 -7.37 2.21
N THR A 283 -4.57 -8.42 1.41
CA THR A 283 -4.16 -8.43 -0.01
C THR A 283 -4.98 -9.39 -0.87
N ASN A 284 -5.18 -8.99 -2.12
CA ASN A 284 -5.64 -9.87 -3.21
C ASN A 284 -4.51 -10.27 -4.16
N ASN A 285 -3.33 -9.67 -4.02
CA ASN A 285 -2.19 -9.98 -4.88
C ASN A 285 -1.32 -11.06 -4.20
N PRO A 286 -1.23 -12.28 -4.77
CA PRO A 286 -0.38 -13.34 -4.22
C PRO A 286 1.11 -13.02 -4.34
N ASP A 287 1.54 -12.30 -5.37
CA ASP A 287 2.94 -11.87 -5.52
C ASP A 287 3.36 -10.93 -4.40
N LYS A 288 2.39 -10.17 -3.84
CA LYS A 288 2.64 -9.30 -2.70
C LYS A 288 2.91 -10.08 -1.41
N ILE A 289 2.32 -11.27 -1.27
CA ILE A 289 2.59 -12.16 -0.13
C ILE A 289 4.05 -12.58 -0.19
N LEU A 290 4.48 -13.17 -1.32
CA LEU A 290 5.86 -13.60 -1.53
C LEU A 290 6.87 -12.48 -1.36
N ALA A 291 6.58 -11.30 -1.92
CA ALA A 291 7.48 -10.16 -1.87
C ALA A 291 7.64 -9.57 -0.46
N VAL A 292 6.58 -9.58 0.36
CA VAL A 292 6.65 -9.11 1.75
C VAL A 292 7.37 -10.13 2.63
N GLU A 293 7.15 -11.42 2.43
CA GLU A 293 7.90 -12.44 3.15
C GLU A 293 9.41 -12.36 2.84
N GLY A 294 9.74 -12.04 1.58
CA GLY A 294 11.12 -11.97 1.13
C GLY A 294 11.73 -13.36 0.97
N LYS A 295 13.02 -13.41 0.65
CA LYS A 295 13.76 -14.66 0.44
C LYS A 295 13.86 -15.49 1.73
N ASP A 296 14.24 -14.83 2.82
CA ASP A 296 14.46 -15.46 4.14
C ASP A 296 13.19 -15.59 5.00
N GLN A 297 12.03 -15.11 4.52
CA GLN A 297 10.77 -15.14 5.27
C GLN A 297 10.85 -14.51 6.67
N LYS A 298 11.63 -13.42 6.79
CA LYS A 298 11.80 -12.69 8.06
C LYS A 298 10.47 -12.13 8.58
N VAL A 299 9.54 -11.85 7.65
CA VAL A 299 8.12 -11.61 7.96
C VAL A 299 7.34 -12.80 7.42
N LYS A 300 6.47 -13.38 8.23
CA LYS A 300 5.62 -14.51 7.87
C LYS A 300 4.17 -14.07 7.74
N VAL A 301 3.56 -14.33 6.58
CA VAL A 301 2.12 -14.10 6.39
C VAL A 301 1.38 -15.33 6.90
N VAL A 302 0.89 -15.26 8.13
CA VAL A 302 0.17 -16.39 8.76
C VAL A 302 -1.28 -16.51 8.28
N GLU A 303 -1.84 -15.41 7.79
CA GLU A 303 -3.20 -15.35 7.27
C GLU A 303 -3.28 -14.32 6.14
N ARG A 304 -3.91 -14.68 5.02
CA ARG A 304 -4.30 -13.73 3.98
C ARG A 304 -5.74 -13.29 4.23
N VAL A 305 -5.95 -11.99 4.41
CA VAL A 305 -7.28 -11.41 4.52
C VAL A 305 -7.66 -10.76 3.18
N PRO A 306 -8.71 -11.23 2.48
CA PRO A 306 -9.09 -10.71 1.17
C PRO A 306 -9.66 -9.28 1.26
N MET A 307 -9.34 -8.46 0.28
CA MET A 307 -9.83 -7.08 0.15
C MET A 307 -10.89 -7.02 -0.95
N ILE A 308 -12.08 -7.54 -0.67
CA ILE A 308 -13.18 -7.62 -1.64
C ILE A 308 -13.80 -6.23 -1.83
N PRO A 309 -13.94 -5.74 -3.08
CA PRO A 309 -14.62 -4.48 -3.37
C PRO A 309 -15.98 -4.39 -2.67
N LEU A 310 -16.30 -3.24 -2.08
CA LEU A 310 -17.54 -3.04 -1.33
C LEU A 310 -18.76 -3.24 -2.23
N ALA A 311 -18.70 -2.77 -3.48
CA ALA A 311 -19.75 -2.95 -4.48
C ALA A 311 -20.11 -4.43 -4.74
N TRP A 312 -19.15 -5.35 -4.54
CA TRP A 312 -19.40 -6.79 -4.73
C TRP A 312 -19.97 -7.46 -3.48
N ARG A 313 -19.79 -6.85 -2.30
CA ARG A 313 -20.38 -7.33 -1.04
C ARG A 313 -21.77 -6.74 -0.81
N HIS A 314 -21.99 -5.50 -1.24
CA HIS A 314 -23.19 -4.74 -0.99
C HIS A 314 -23.54 -3.90 -2.23
N ALA A 315 -24.66 -4.21 -2.89
CA ALA A 315 -25.06 -3.60 -4.16
C ALA A 315 -25.25 -2.07 -4.13
N ASN A 316 -25.34 -1.45 -2.94
CA ASN A 316 -25.54 -0.01 -2.76
C ASN A 316 -24.36 0.68 -2.04
N GLN A 317 -23.18 0.07 -2.02
CA GLN A 317 -21.97 0.63 -1.40
C GLN A 317 -20.78 0.52 -2.36
N GLY A 318 -19.73 1.32 -2.08
CA GLY A 318 -18.49 1.29 -2.84
C GLY A 318 -18.54 2.02 -4.18
N ILE A 319 -17.44 1.95 -4.91
CA ILE A 319 -17.29 2.60 -6.21
C ILE A 319 -17.95 1.74 -7.30
N GLN A 320 -18.89 2.32 -8.04
CA GLN A 320 -19.52 1.71 -9.20
C GLN A 320 -19.20 2.54 -10.44
N SER A 321 -18.33 2.03 -11.31
CA SER A 321 -17.97 2.68 -12.57
C SER A 321 -17.43 1.67 -13.57
N GLN A 322 -17.64 1.93 -14.86
CA GLN A 322 -17.05 1.09 -15.92
C GLN A 322 -15.51 1.08 -15.87
N GLU A 323 -14.91 2.20 -15.42
CA GLU A 323 -13.45 2.32 -15.28
C GLU A 323 -12.92 1.38 -14.18
N VAL A 324 -13.55 1.34 -13.00
CA VAL A 324 -13.11 0.45 -11.90
C VAL A 324 -13.34 -1.01 -12.27
N ASP A 325 -14.43 -1.34 -12.96
CA ASP A 325 -14.73 -2.70 -13.41
C ASP A 325 -13.69 -3.19 -14.43
N GLY A 326 -13.34 -2.36 -15.42
CA GLY A 326 -12.26 -2.67 -16.37
C GLY A 326 -10.90 -2.85 -15.69
N TYR A 327 -10.61 -2.04 -14.68
CA TYR A 327 -9.40 -2.13 -13.88
C TYR A 327 -9.34 -3.42 -13.03
N LEU A 328 -10.42 -3.76 -12.33
CA LEU A 328 -10.54 -4.98 -11.52
C LEU A 328 -10.46 -6.24 -12.39
N ARG A 329 -11.12 -6.21 -13.55
CA ARG A 329 -11.02 -7.28 -14.56
C ARG A 329 -9.58 -7.51 -14.99
N THR A 330 -8.84 -6.43 -15.27
CA THR A 330 -7.41 -6.53 -15.64
C THR A 330 -6.57 -7.14 -14.51
N LYS A 331 -6.84 -6.78 -13.25
CA LYS A 331 -6.15 -7.38 -12.08
C LYS A 331 -6.38 -8.90 -11.98
N ILE A 332 -7.61 -9.36 -12.23
CA ILE A 332 -7.96 -10.78 -12.17
C ILE A 332 -7.38 -11.53 -13.38
N GLU A 333 -7.76 -11.11 -14.59
CA GLU A 333 -7.53 -11.88 -15.82
C GLU A 333 -6.08 -11.80 -16.30
N ARG A 334 -5.38 -10.69 -16.03
CA ARG A 334 -4.01 -10.48 -16.53
C ARG A 334 -2.93 -10.47 -15.44
N MET A 335 -3.30 -10.21 -14.18
CA MET A 335 -2.34 -10.06 -13.06
C MET A 335 -2.54 -11.08 -11.94
N GLY A 336 -3.39 -12.10 -12.14
CA GLY A 336 -3.52 -13.24 -11.23
C GLY A 336 -3.99 -12.90 -9.81
N HIS A 337 -4.77 -11.83 -9.63
CA HIS A 337 -5.29 -11.48 -8.30
C HIS A 337 -6.34 -12.48 -7.82
N LEU A 338 -6.28 -12.85 -6.54
CA LEU A 338 -7.15 -13.81 -5.84
C LEU A 338 -8.51 -13.20 -5.48
N LEU A 339 -9.27 -12.80 -6.50
CA LEU A 339 -10.63 -12.30 -6.39
C LEU A 339 -11.56 -13.22 -7.21
N SER A 340 -12.53 -13.84 -6.54
CA SER A 340 -13.61 -14.58 -7.19
C SER A 340 -14.75 -13.62 -7.55
N LYS A 341 -15.11 -13.59 -8.84
CA LYS A 341 -16.15 -12.71 -9.42
C LYS A 341 -17.51 -12.84 -8.69
N PRO A 342 -18.32 -11.77 -8.68
CA PRO A 342 -19.51 -11.79 -9.53
C PRO A 342 -19.35 -10.73 -10.62
N ILE A 343 -19.22 -11.14 -11.88
CA ILE A 343 -19.22 -10.23 -13.01
C ILE A 343 -20.06 -10.91 -14.08
N ASP A 344 -21.37 -10.66 -14.05
CA ASP A 344 -22.14 -10.66 -15.27
C ASP A 344 -22.12 -9.21 -15.78
N ILE A 345 -21.67 -9.04 -17.03
CA ILE A 345 -21.46 -7.76 -17.72
C ILE A 345 -22.80 -7.10 -18.02
#